data_AF-D0N4F1-F1
#
_entry.id   AF-D0N4F1-F1
#
_cell.length_a   1.000
_cell.length_b   1.000
_cell.length_c   1.000
_cell.angle_alpha   90.00
_cell.angle_beta   90.00
_cell.angle_gamma   90.00
#
_symmetry.space_group_name_H-M   'P 1'
#
loop_
_entity.id
_entity.type
_entity.pdbx_description
1 polymer ?
#
loop_
_entity_poly.entity_id
_entity_poly.type
_entity_poly.pdbx_seq_one_letter_code
_entity_poly.pdbx_strand_id
1 'polypeptide(L)'
;MQGNVVLNGTKSGGLWGWDLHRPAGAVLDIHMLSDCRRAVVQRSNGELRVVDLRTSKPVVELMPGAAKRYLPNLRCAIDKYESVVVAGGDARRPLAVNSFNLQDGRCVSSLEVQLKSGHYGTRYENTPEIWALSRNELYICSGRVDK
;
A
#
# COMPACT_ATOMS: atom_id res chain seq x y z
N MET A 1 -19.25 -9.62 15.58
CA MET A 1 -18.20 -8.63 15.93
C MET A 1 -18.34 -7.46 14.98
N GLN A 2 -18.78 -6.30 15.48
CA GLN A 2 -18.90 -5.06 14.72
C GLN A 2 -17.56 -4.32 14.77
N GLY A 3 -16.94 -4.08 13.61
CA GLY A 3 -15.78 -3.19 13.51
C GLY A 3 -16.25 -1.75 13.37
N ASN A 4 -15.71 -0.85 14.19
CA ASN A 4 -16.02 0.58 14.13
C ASN A 4 -15.00 1.28 13.20
N VAL A 5 -15.31 1.34 11.91
CA VAL A 5 -14.57 2.18 10.95
C VAL A 5 -15.25 3.54 10.90
N VAL A 6 -14.50 4.60 11.17
CA VAL A 6 -14.95 5.99 10.99
C VAL A 6 -14.41 6.47 9.67
N LEU A 7 -15.29 6.73 8.71
CA LEU A 7 -14.95 7.42 7.47
C LEU A 7 -15.42 8.87 7.58
N ASN A 8 -14.53 9.81 7.34
CA ASN A 8 -14.84 11.24 7.28
C ASN A 8 -14.50 11.77 5.90
N GLY A 9 -15.43 12.52 5.30
CA GLY A 9 -15.31 13.07 3.96
C GLY A 9 -15.52 14.58 3.97
N THR A 10 -14.82 15.27 3.07
CA THR A 10 -15.04 16.69 2.77
C THR A 10 -15.94 16.84 1.54
N LYS A 11 -16.64 17.98 1.42
CA LYS A 11 -17.47 18.28 0.25
C LYS A 11 -16.67 18.37 -1.06
N SER A 12 -15.35 18.56 -0.97
CA SER A 12 -14.41 18.56 -2.11
C SER A 12 -13.85 17.17 -2.43
N GLY A 13 -14.37 16.10 -1.81
CA GLY A 13 -14.03 14.71 -2.13
C GLY A 13 -12.84 14.12 -1.37
N GLY A 14 -12.20 14.87 -0.48
CA GLY A 14 -11.16 14.32 0.41
C GLY A 14 -11.77 13.36 1.43
N LEU A 15 -11.17 12.18 1.60
CA LEU A 15 -11.65 11.11 2.48
C LEU A 15 -10.55 10.68 3.46
N TRP A 16 -10.89 10.51 4.73
CA TRP A 16 -10.02 9.95 5.76
C TRP A 16 -10.76 8.84 6.52
N GLY A 17 -10.06 7.77 6.85
CA GLY A 17 -10.61 6.62 7.55
C GLY A 17 -9.81 6.28 8.81
N TRP A 18 -10.50 5.98 9.91
CA TRP A 18 -9.91 5.43 11.13
C TRP A 18 -10.54 4.08 11.45
N ASP A 19 -9.71 3.06 11.61
CA ASP A 19 -10.11 1.75 12.09
C ASP A 19 -9.87 1.68 13.60
N LEU A 20 -10.95 1.62 14.39
CA LEU A 20 -10.90 1.62 15.85
C LEU A 20 -10.79 0.22 16.46
N HIS A 21 -10.71 -0.85 15.65
CA HIS A 21 -10.48 -2.22 16.13
C HIS A 21 -9.12 -2.75 15.64
N ARG A 22 -8.26 -3.22 16.56
CA ARG A 22 -6.95 -3.77 16.22
C ARG A 22 -6.89 -5.29 16.40
N PRO A 23 -6.81 -6.03 15.27
CA PRO A 23 -5.88 -7.15 15.20
C PRO A 23 -5.00 -7.17 13.94
N ALA A 24 -5.33 -6.42 12.87
CA ALA A 24 -4.78 -6.63 11.51
C ALA A 24 -3.82 -5.53 11.00
N GLY A 25 -3.14 -4.80 11.89
CA GLY A 25 -2.24 -3.71 11.49
C GLY A 25 -2.96 -2.39 11.19
N ALA A 26 -2.25 -1.27 11.39
CA ALA A 26 -2.76 0.08 11.15
C ALA A 26 -2.90 0.34 9.64
N VAL A 27 -3.92 1.09 9.24
CA VAL A 27 -4.02 1.57 7.86
C VAL A 27 -2.92 2.60 7.61
N LEU A 28 -2.16 2.41 6.54
CA LEU A 28 -1.06 3.28 6.12
C LEU A 28 -1.44 4.14 4.92
N ASP A 29 -2.29 3.61 4.04
CA ASP A 29 -2.73 4.32 2.84
C ASP A 29 -4.12 3.83 2.40
N ILE A 30 -4.91 4.75 1.85
CA ILE A 30 -6.21 4.46 1.23
C ILE A 30 -6.29 5.24 -0.08
N HIS A 31 -6.47 4.53 -1.18
CA HIS A 31 -6.74 5.12 -2.49
C HIS A 31 -8.16 4.75 -2.92
N MET A 32 -9.06 5.73 -2.99
CA MET A 32 -10.42 5.53 -3.49
C MET A 32 -10.40 5.39 -5.01
N LEU A 33 -11.08 4.36 -5.54
CA LEU A 33 -11.22 4.17 -6.97
C LEU A 33 -12.25 5.14 -7.55
N SER A 34 -12.19 5.35 -8.87
CA SER A 34 -13.03 6.27 -9.64
C SER A 34 -14.52 5.95 -9.53
N ASP A 35 -14.89 4.70 -9.24
CA ASP A 35 -16.27 4.29 -8.99
C ASP A 35 -16.83 4.77 -7.64
N CYS A 36 -15.99 5.32 -6.76
CA CYS A 36 -16.31 5.77 -5.41
C CYS A 36 -16.97 4.70 -4.52
N ARG A 37 -16.88 3.42 -4.91
CA ARG A 37 -17.46 2.27 -4.22
C ARG A 37 -16.38 1.34 -3.69
N ARG A 38 -15.18 1.41 -4.25
CA ARG A 38 -14.05 0.59 -3.87
C ARG A 38 -12.86 1.46 -3.47
N ALA A 39 -12.01 0.92 -2.61
CA ALA A 39 -10.72 1.53 -2.28
C ALA A 39 -9.64 0.47 -2.16
N VAL A 40 -8.43 0.81 -2.56
CA VAL A 40 -7.21 0.06 -2.21
C VAL A 40 -6.77 0.50 -0.83
N VAL A 41 -6.50 -0.45 0.05
CA VAL A 41 -6.10 -0.21 1.44
C VAL A 41 -4.79 -0.94 1.71
N GLN A 42 -3.75 -0.17 2.05
CA GLN A 42 -2.47 -0.70 2.53
C GLN A 42 -2.48 -0.68 4.06
N ARG A 43 -2.21 -1.83 4.68
CA ARG A 43 -2.03 -1.93 6.14
C ARG A 43 -0.57 -2.19 6.51
N SER A 44 -0.24 -1.84 7.74
CA SER A 44 1.09 -1.94 8.32
C SER A 44 1.54 -3.37 8.62
N ASN A 45 0.71 -4.37 8.38
CA ASN A 45 1.10 -5.78 8.50
C ASN A 45 1.50 -6.39 7.15
N GLY A 46 1.57 -5.58 6.08
CA GLY A 46 1.81 -6.05 4.71
C GLY A 46 0.55 -6.38 3.92
N GLU A 47 -0.63 -6.32 4.54
CA GLU A 47 -1.88 -6.55 3.82
C GLU A 47 -2.15 -5.42 2.83
N LEU A 48 -2.46 -5.80 1.59
CA LEU A 48 -2.91 -4.91 0.54
C LEU A 48 -4.14 -5.52 -0.13
N ARG A 49 -5.26 -4.79 -0.08
CA ARG A 49 -6.55 -5.28 -0.58
C ARG A 49 -7.35 -4.18 -1.25
N VAL A 50 -8.22 -4.58 -2.17
CA VAL A 50 -9.36 -3.78 -2.61
C VAL A 50 -10.54 -4.11 -1.70
N VAL A 51 -11.17 -3.09 -1.11
CA VAL A 51 -12.35 -3.23 -0.27
C VAL A 51 -13.55 -2.54 -0.90
N ASP A 52 -14.72 -3.16 -0.80
CA ASP A 52 -15.99 -2.50 -1.10
C ASP A 52 -16.38 -1.63 0.11
N LEU A 53 -16.53 -0.32 -0.12
CA LEU A 53 -16.78 0.69 0.91
C LEU A 53 -18.19 0.61 1.49
N ARG A 54 -19.16 0.08 0.74
CA ARG A 54 -20.55 -0.08 1.20
C ARG A 54 -20.67 -1.21 2.21
N THR A 55 -19.92 -2.28 2.00
CA THR A 55 -19.96 -3.50 2.81
C THR A 55 -18.79 -3.64 3.76
N SER A 56 -17.74 -2.84 3.59
CA SER A 56 -16.45 -2.95 4.27
C SER A 56 -15.80 -4.32 4.12
N LYS A 57 -16.11 -5.05 3.05
CA LYS A 57 -15.58 -6.39 2.77
C LYS A 57 -14.46 -6.32 1.73
N PRO A 58 -13.42 -7.16 1.86
CA PRO A 58 -12.43 -7.31 0.82
C PRO A 58 -13.08 -7.92 -0.42
N VAL A 59 -12.81 -7.35 -1.59
CA VAL A 59 -13.24 -7.86 -2.90
C VAL A 59 -12.09 -8.42 -3.72
N VAL A 60 -10.87 -7.92 -3.49
CA VAL A 60 -9.64 -8.45 -4.10
C VAL A 60 -8.54 -8.45 -3.04
N GLU A 61 -7.83 -9.57 -2.90
CA GLU A 61 -6.62 -9.65 -2.10
C GLU A 61 -5.39 -9.59 -3.01
N LEU A 62 -4.56 -8.56 -2.84
CA LEU A 62 -3.33 -8.38 -3.60
C LEU A 62 -2.16 -9.02 -2.83
N MET A 63 -2.09 -8.74 -1.53
CA MET A 63 -1.07 -9.27 -0.63
C MET A 63 -1.70 -9.63 0.71
N PRO A 64 -1.46 -10.86 1.22
CA PRO A 64 -1.91 -11.23 2.55
C PRO A 64 -1.08 -10.52 3.62
N GLY A 65 -1.74 -10.11 4.70
CA GLY A 65 -1.05 -9.59 5.88
C GLY A 65 -0.31 -10.69 6.65
N ALA A 66 0.80 -10.32 7.31
CA ALA A 66 1.50 -11.21 8.23
C ALA A 66 1.13 -10.93 9.69
N ALA A 67 0.84 -11.98 10.44
CA ALA A 67 0.59 -11.88 11.87
C ALA A 67 1.83 -11.34 12.60
N LYS A 68 1.60 -10.43 13.57
CA LYS A 68 2.64 -9.86 14.45
C LYS A 68 3.79 -9.14 13.73
N ARG A 69 3.61 -8.72 12.47
CA ARG A 69 4.60 -7.91 11.75
C ARG A 69 4.12 -6.48 11.60
N TYR A 70 5.04 -5.52 11.81
CA TYR A 70 4.79 -4.10 11.64
C TYR A 70 5.77 -3.51 10.62
N LEU A 71 5.23 -3.00 9.53
CA LEU A 71 5.90 -2.46 8.35
C LEU A 71 5.28 -1.09 8.04
N PRO A 72 5.64 -0.04 8.80
CA PRO A 72 4.97 1.28 8.73
C PRO A 72 5.24 2.06 7.43
N ASN A 73 6.30 1.68 6.72
CA ASN A 73 6.80 2.40 5.56
C ASN A 73 6.32 1.81 4.23
N LEU A 74 5.33 0.91 4.26
CA LEU A 74 4.75 0.38 3.03
C LEU A 74 3.94 1.46 2.33
N ARG A 75 4.03 1.47 1.00
CA ARG A 75 3.25 2.33 0.11
C ARG A 75 2.82 1.53 -1.10
N CYS A 76 1.68 1.93 -1.65
CA CYS A 76 1.20 1.47 -2.93
C CYS A 76 0.85 2.66 -3.81
N ALA A 77 0.87 2.44 -5.12
CA ALA A 77 0.41 3.39 -6.12
C ALA A 77 -0.49 2.66 -7.11
N ILE A 78 -1.43 3.40 -7.70
CA ILE A 78 -2.32 2.89 -8.74
C ILE A 78 -2.07 3.71 -10.00
N ASP A 79 -2.04 3.03 -11.14
CA ASP A 79 -1.97 3.72 -12.42
C ASP A 79 -3.28 4.48 -12.71
N LYS A 80 -3.20 5.51 -13.56
CA LYS A 80 -4.37 6.34 -13.90
C LYS A 80 -5.56 5.60 -14.53
N TYR A 81 -5.35 4.39 -15.03
CA TYR A 81 -6.40 3.56 -15.63
C TYR A 81 -7.05 2.60 -14.62
N GLU A 82 -6.61 2.62 -13.35
CA GLU A 82 -7.07 1.70 -12.31
C GLU A 82 -6.99 0.23 -12.75
N SER A 83 -5.89 -0.10 -13.42
CA SER A 83 -5.64 -1.42 -13.99
C SER A 83 -4.57 -2.16 -13.20
N VAL A 84 -3.60 -1.44 -12.64
CA VAL A 84 -2.43 -2.00 -11.95
C VAL A 84 -2.20 -1.27 -10.64
N VAL A 85 -1.96 -2.06 -9.58
CA VAL A 85 -1.43 -1.58 -8.31
C VAL A 85 0.03 -1.97 -8.21
N VAL A 86 0.89 -1.01 -7.91
CA VAL A 86 2.30 -1.27 -7.59
C VAL A 86 2.51 -1.07 -6.10
N ALA A 87 3.14 -2.04 -5.44
CA ALA A 87 3.36 -2.03 -4.00
C ALA A 87 4.80 -2.38 -3.66
N GLY A 88 5.36 -1.62 -2.73
CA GLY A 88 6.71 -1.81 -2.22
C GLY A 88 6.75 -2.78 -1.06
N GLY A 89 7.41 -3.92 -1.26
CA GLY A 89 7.71 -4.94 -0.25
C GLY A 89 6.48 -5.71 0.22
N ASP A 90 6.66 -6.99 0.53
CA ASP A 90 5.67 -7.78 1.27
C ASP A 90 6.30 -8.41 2.52
N ALA A 91 5.49 -9.02 3.38
CA ALA A 91 6.02 -9.65 4.60
C ALA A 91 7.02 -10.79 4.34
N ARG A 92 6.94 -11.45 3.18
CA ARG A 92 7.86 -12.51 2.72
C ARG A 92 9.04 -11.93 1.94
N ARG A 93 8.82 -10.88 1.14
CA ARG A 93 9.79 -10.24 0.24
C ARG A 93 9.82 -8.73 0.49
N PRO A 94 10.46 -8.26 1.58
CA PRO A 94 10.45 -6.85 1.97
C PRO A 94 11.23 -5.95 1.01
N LEU A 95 12.16 -6.51 0.23
CA LEU A 95 12.97 -5.82 -0.78
C LEU A 95 12.49 -6.15 -2.20
N ALA A 96 11.18 -6.12 -2.44
CA ALA A 96 10.63 -6.37 -3.77
C ALA A 96 9.65 -5.27 -4.16
N VAL A 97 9.55 -4.96 -5.44
CA VAL A 97 8.46 -4.17 -6.02
C VAL A 97 7.52 -5.13 -6.73
N ASN A 98 6.27 -5.19 -6.27
CA ASN A 98 5.26 -6.07 -6.83
C ASN A 98 4.22 -5.26 -7.59
N SER A 99 3.82 -5.73 -8.76
CA SER A 99 2.73 -5.16 -9.55
C SER A 99 1.61 -6.17 -9.67
N PHE A 100 0.37 -5.74 -9.43
CA PHE A 100 -0.81 -6.59 -9.43
C PHE A 100 -1.86 -6.04 -10.37
N ASN A 101 -2.59 -6.91 -11.06
CA ASN A 101 -3.81 -6.53 -11.75
C ASN A 101 -4.87 -6.21 -10.68
N LEU A 102 -5.47 -5.01 -10.76
CA LEU A 102 -6.42 -4.53 -9.76
C LEU A 102 -7.71 -5.36 -9.74
N GLN A 103 -8.13 -5.91 -10.87
CA GLN A 103 -9.43 -6.58 -11.02
C GLN A 103 -9.47 -7.96 -10.38
N ASP A 104 -8.41 -8.76 -10.56
CA ASP A 104 -8.35 -10.15 -10.13
C ASP A 104 -7.27 -10.41 -9.06
N GLY A 105 -6.44 -9.41 -8.77
CA GLY A 105 -5.36 -9.48 -7.78
C GLY A 105 -4.15 -10.30 -8.22
N ARG A 106 -4.10 -10.73 -9.47
CA ARG A 106 -2.97 -11.51 -9.98
C ARG A 106 -1.71 -10.66 -9.97
N CYS A 107 -0.63 -11.21 -9.41
CA CYS A 107 0.71 -10.64 -9.55
C CYS A 107 1.13 -10.66 -11.03
N VAL A 108 1.29 -9.49 -11.62
CA VAL A 108 1.73 -9.28 -13.01
C VAL A 108 3.26 -9.31 -13.08
N SER A 109 3.93 -8.69 -12.11
CA SER A 109 5.40 -8.64 -12.05
C SER A 109 5.88 -8.53 -10.62
N SER A 110 7.09 -9.04 -10.37
CA SER A 110 7.77 -8.94 -9.08
C SER A 110 9.26 -8.75 -9.35
N LEU A 111 9.81 -7.63 -8.89
CA LEU A 111 11.21 -7.29 -9.06
C LEU A 111 11.88 -7.23 -7.69
N GLU A 112 12.89 -8.07 -7.46
CA GLU A 112 13.72 -7.99 -6.27
C GLU A 112 14.70 -6.81 -6.39
N VAL A 113 14.76 -5.98 -5.35
CA VAL A 113 15.63 -4.81 -5.27
C VAL A 113 16.91 -5.22 -4.56
N GLN A 114 18.00 -5.37 -5.32
CA GLN A 114 19.33 -5.52 -4.74
C GLN A 114 19.87 -4.16 -4.31
N LEU A 115 19.93 -3.93 -3.01
CA LEU A 115 20.63 -2.79 -2.46
C LEU A 115 22.15 -3.04 -2.61
N LYS A 116 22.80 -2.31 -3.51
CA LYS A 116 24.27 -2.28 -3.56
C LYS A 116 24.75 -1.59 -2.28
N SER A 117 25.54 -2.27 -1.47
CA SER A 117 26.24 -1.70 -0.32
C SER A 117 27.27 -0.67 -0.83
N GLY A 118 26.87 0.57 -1.02
CA GLY A 118 27.76 1.65 -1.45
C GLY A 118 28.26 2.44 -0.25
N HIS A 119 29.58 2.59 -0.13
CA HIS A 119 30.26 3.47 0.83
C HIS A 119 29.93 4.96 0.57
N TYR A 120 28.79 5.47 1.06
CA TYR A 120 28.42 6.88 0.92
C TYR A 120 28.05 7.51 2.26
N GLY A 121 29.07 7.86 3.02
CA GLY A 121 28.97 8.42 4.37
C GLY A 121 27.76 9.33 4.64
N THR A 122 27.01 8.94 5.66
CA THR A 122 26.47 9.80 6.71
C THR A 122 25.64 11.00 6.22
N ARG A 123 24.39 10.74 5.85
CA ARG A 123 23.19 11.50 6.30
C ARG A 123 21.87 11.00 5.71
N TYR A 124 21.91 10.10 4.72
CA TYR A 124 20.70 9.57 4.06
C TYR A 124 20.77 8.05 3.77
N GLU A 125 21.72 7.32 4.36
CA GLU A 125 22.11 5.97 3.91
C GLU A 125 21.09 4.83 4.10
N ASN A 126 20.04 4.99 4.91
CA ASN A 126 19.26 3.84 5.39
C ASN A 126 17.76 3.85 5.07
N THR A 127 17.29 4.73 4.16
CA THR A 127 15.89 4.67 3.75
C THR A 127 15.79 4.16 2.32
N PRO A 128 15.36 2.90 2.09
CA PRO A 128 15.13 2.42 0.75
C PRO A 128 14.01 3.27 0.13
N GLU A 129 14.38 4.08 -0.85
CA GLU A 129 13.41 4.70 -1.74
C GLU A 129 12.89 3.59 -2.65
N ILE A 130 11.59 3.32 -2.58
CA ILE A 130 10.98 2.33 -3.46
C ILE A 130 10.51 3.07 -4.71
N TRP A 131 11.10 2.68 -5.85
CA TRP A 131 10.83 3.26 -7.15
C TRP A 131 9.91 2.31 -7.90
N ALA A 132 8.70 2.78 -8.21
CA ALA A 132 7.74 2.03 -9.00
C ALA A 132 7.52 2.76 -10.33
N LEU A 133 7.75 2.07 -11.45
CA LEU A 133 7.53 2.58 -12.79
C LEU A 133 6.26 1.96 -13.36
N SER A 134 5.26 2.78 -13.72
CA SER A 134 4.10 2.36 -14.49
C SER A 134 4.08 3.10 -15.82
N ARG A 135 4.44 2.40 -16.91
CA ARG A 135 4.56 2.96 -18.28
C ARG A 135 5.42 4.24 -18.33
N ASN A 136 4.81 5.41 -18.14
CA ASN A 136 5.46 6.74 -18.18
C ASN A 136 5.48 7.46 -16.82
N GLU A 137 4.98 6.84 -15.75
CA GLU A 137 4.82 7.46 -14.43
C GLU A 137 5.80 6.83 -13.43
N LEU A 138 6.58 7.69 -12.75
CA LEU A 138 7.51 7.31 -11.69
C LEU A 138 6.88 7.64 -10.34
N TYR A 139 6.66 6.61 -9.53
CA TYR A 139 6.16 6.74 -8.18
C TYR A 139 7.33 6.60 -7.20
N ILE A 140 7.52 7.65 -6.38
CA ILE A 140 8.60 7.75 -5.40
C ILE A 140 8.00 7.56 -4.02
N CYS A 141 8.37 6.48 -3.34
CA CYS A 141 8.12 6.33 -1.91
C CYS A 141 9.42 6.62 -1.15
N SER A 142 9.56 7.83 -0.62
CA SER A 142 10.59 8.16 0.36
C SER A 142 10.01 8.12 1.78
N GLY A 143 10.62 7.31 2.65
CA GLY A 143 10.27 7.32 4.06
C GLY A 143 10.81 8.59 4.71
N ARG A 144 9.94 9.46 5.24
CA ARG A 144 10.36 10.41 6.27
C ARG A 144 10.44 9.65 7.59
N VAL A 145 11.61 9.68 8.22
CA VAL A 145 11.73 9.41 9.65
C VAL A 145 11.66 10.78 10.32
N ASP A 146 10.50 11.11 10.91
CA ASP A 146 10.43 12.26 11.81
C ASP A 146 11.32 11.97 13.03
N LYS A 147 12.12 12.98 13.39
CA LYS A 147 13.11 12.93 14.48
C LYS A 147 12.46 12.76 15.85
#